data_AF-A0A3Q4GC35-F1
#
_entry.id   AF-A0A3Q4GC35-F1
#
_cell.length_a   1.000
_cell.length_b   1.000
_cell.length_c   1.000
_cell.angle_alpha   90.00
_cell.angle_beta   90.00
_cell.angle_gamma   90.00
#
_symmetry.space_group_name_H-M   'P 1'
#
loop_
_entity.id
_entity.type
_entity.pdbx_description
1 polymer ?
#
loop_
_entity_poly.entity_id
_entity_poly.type
_entity_poly.pdbx_seq_one_letter_code
_entity_poly.pdbx_strand_id
1 'polypeptide(L)'
;MGANNSTRRVSFESDENDNVTVVKGIRLSENVIKRMKEPAAPPTQQQPATTPSPPAAPASPLQWPVPPLFEPITSFPPPPPPLVEPVAPPAPPHGFKGVGMFDFFSFLMIHRVEAEKARASAQAHAEAKSQVHGEVSRLLSEQRAAVQESLQQAFIRERIAAEDEKLRAHLLAKEADLKKQDAFYREQVARLEERSSQFYKVTTENFHKAADQVNAKFRRYEAYPVCADLQEQILTCYKENVGKTLHCSNIAARYLQCVNDAKQNKLKTGG
;
A
#
# COMPACT_ATOMS: atom_id res chain seq x y z
N MET A 1 -32.92 -1.08 40.70
CA MET A 1 -31.46 -1.23 40.51
C MET A 1 -31.23 -2.34 39.51
N GLY A 2 -30.75 -2.03 38.31
CA GLY A 2 -30.55 -3.03 37.25
C GLY A 2 -30.20 -2.37 35.93
N ALA A 3 -28.96 -1.90 35.80
CA ALA A 3 -28.42 -1.37 34.55
C ALA A 3 -27.92 -2.53 33.68
N ASN A 4 -28.55 -2.78 32.53
CA ASN A 4 -28.04 -3.68 31.50
C ASN A 4 -27.64 -2.90 30.24
N ASN A 5 -26.72 -1.95 30.40
CA ASN A 5 -25.94 -1.42 29.29
C ASN A 5 -24.97 -2.53 28.84
N SER A 6 -25.34 -3.26 27.79
CA SER A 6 -24.41 -4.15 27.08
C SER A 6 -23.58 -3.29 26.12
N THR A 7 -22.45 -2.77 26.61
CA THR A 7 -21.41 -2.20 25.76
C THR A 7 -20.78 -3.35 24.98
N ARG A 8 -21.33 -3.66 23.79
CA ARG A 8 -20.66 -4.53 22.82
C ARG A 8 -19.39 -3.82 22.35
N ARG A 9 -18.26 -4.15 22.97
CA ARG A 9 -16.94 -3.84 22.42
C ARG A 9 -16.80 -4.61 21.11
N VAL A 10 -16.74 -3.89 20.00
CA VAL A 10 -16.48 -4.48 18.68
C VAL A 10 -14.97 -4.63 18.60
N SER A 11 -14.45 -5.81 18.93
CA SER A 11 -13.04 -6.11 18.74
C SER A 11 -12.73 -6.15 17.25
N PHE A 12 -11.91 -5.21 16.78
CA PHE A 12 -11.29 -5.23 15.46
C PHE A 12 -10.04 -6.11 15.52
N GLU A 13 -10.22 -7.42 15.76
CA GLU A 13 -9.16 -8.37 15.38
C GLU A 13 -9.26 -8.60 13.87
N SER A 14 -8.18 -8.25 13.17
CA SER A 14 -7.98 -8.55 11.76
C SER A 14 -7.91 -10.07 11.59
N ASP A 15 -9.07 -10.68 11.36
CA ASP A 15 -9.18 -12.08 10.97
C ASP A 15 -8.56 -12.19 9.56
N GLU A 16 -7.46 -12.93 9.41
CA GLU A 16 -6.69 -13.10 8.15
C GLU A 16 -7.48 -13.80 7.02
N ASN A 17 -8.80 -13.97 7.17
CA ASN A 17 -9.66 -14.63 6.21
C ASN A 17 -10.51 -13.58 5.46
N ASP A 18 -10.12 -13.25 4.22
CA ASP A 18 -10.67 -12.20 3.35
C ASP A 18 -12.16 -12.34 2.93
N ASN A 19 -12.95 -13.20 3.56
CA ASN A 19 -14.35 -13.49 3.15
C ASN A 19 -15.43 -13.02 4.16
N VAL A 20 -15.10 -12.03 5.00
CA VAL A 20 -16.02 -11.47 6.00
C VAL A 20 -16.46 -10.07 5.59
N THR A 21 -17.76 -9.84 5.45
CA THR A 21 -18.32 -8.52 5.14
C THR A 21 -19.14 -7.98 6.32
N VAL A 22 -19.14 -6.64 6.49
CA VAL A 22 -19.80 -5.98 7.63
C VAL A 22 -21.17 -5.49 7.22
N VAL A 23 -22.22 -6.12 7.73
CA VAL A 23 -23.61 -5.71 7.51
C VAL A 23 -24.14 -5.04 8.77
N LYS A 24 -24.40 -3.73 8.72
CA LYS A 24 -25.00 -2.95 9.81
C LYS A 24 -24.24 -3.06 11.15
N GLY A 25 -22.91 -3.14 11.08
CA GLY A 25 -22.01 -3.22 12.24
C GLY A 25 -21.76 -4.64 12.77
N ILE A 26 -22.28 -5.67 12.10
CA ILE A 26 -22.07 -7.08 12.46
C ILE A 26 -21.19 -7.73 11.38
N ARG A 27 -20.08 -8.36 11.78
CA ARG A 27 -19.21 -9.15 10.88
C ARG A 27 -19.91 -10.45 10.54
N LEU A 28 -20.22 -10.66 9.26
CA LEU A 28 -20.87 -11.88 8.77
C LEU A 28 -20.05 -12.45 7.60
N SER A 29 -19.92 -13.77 7.54
CA SER A 29 -19.34 -14.43 6.37
C SER A 29 -20.33 -14.44 5.21
N GLU A 30 -19.82 -14.51 3.98
CA GLU A 30 -20.65 -14.55 2.76
C GLU A 30 -21.68 -15.70 2.79
N ASN A 31 -21.31 -16.85 3.38
CA ASN A 31 -22.22 -17.99 3.52
C ASN A 31 -23.42 -17.69 4.43
N VAL A 32 -23.25 -16.87 5.47
CA VAL A 32 -24.33 -16.46 6.37
C VAL A 32 -25.22 -15.43 5.70
N ILE A 33 -24.62 -14.47 4.99
CA ILE A 33 -25.34 -13.43 4.26
C ILE A 33 -26.20 -14.03 3.15
N LYS A 34 -25.68 -15.03 2.42
CA LYS A 34 -26.42 -15.73 1.38
C LYS A 34 -27.69 -16.38 1.94
N ARG A 35 -27.59 -17.02 3.11
CA ARG A 35 -28.76 -17.62 3.81
C ARG A 35 -29.74 -16.58 4.34
N MET A 36 -29.27 -15.40 4.75
CA MET A 36 -30.15 -14.31 5.20
C MET A 36 -30.84 -13.60 4.03
N LYS A 37 -30.26 -13.66 2.83
CA LYS A 37 -30.79 -13.01 1.62
C LYS A 37 -31.75 -13.92 0.83
N GLU A 38 -31.67 -15.23 1.03
CA GLU A 38 -32.64 -16.19 0.51
C GLU A 38 -33.87 -16.27 1.45
N PRO A 39 -35.12 -16.14 0.94
CA PRO A 39 -36.31 -16.46 1.72
C PRO A 39 -36.32 -17.95 2.04
N ALA A 40 -36.39 -18.29 3.33
CA ALA A 40 -36.46 -19.67 3.80
C ALA A 40 -37.69 -20.38 3.20
N ALA A 41 -37.46 -21.39 2.35
CA ALA A 41 -38.42 -22.46 2.15
C ALA A 41 -38.50 -23.34 3.43
N PRO A 42 -39.66 -23.91 3.77
CA PRO A 42 -39.88 -24.57 5.06
C PRO A 42 -39.05 -25.86 5.23
N PRO A 43 -38.77 -26.28 6.47
CA PRO A 43 -37.87 -27.39 6.75
C PRO A 43 -38.61 -28.72 6.59
N THR A 44 -38.06 -29.64 5.80
CA THR A 44 -38.40 -31.06 5.89
C THR A 44 -37.30 -31.78 6.66
N GLN A 45 -37.75 -32.51 7.67
CA GLN A 45 -37.04 -33.31 8.65
C GLN A 45 -36.20 -34.45 8.05
N GLN A 46 -35.14 -34.81 8.80
CA GLN A 46 -34.49 -36.12 8.97
C GLN A 46 -33.28 -36.53 8.08
N GLN A 47 -32.12 -36.66 8.77
CA GLN A 47 -30.96 -37.53 8.50
C GLN A 47 -31.35 -39.04 8.62
N PRO A 48 -30.50 -40.07 8.32
CA PRO A 48 -29.04 -40.10 8.12
C PRO A 48 -28.47 -41.03 6.99
N ALA A 49 -27.17 -40.88 6.75
CA ALA A 49 -26.17 -41.86 6.27
C ALA A 49 -26.43 -42.72 5.02
N THR A 50 -25.54 -42.60 4.02
CA THR A 50 -24.80 -43.73 3.42
C THR A 50 -23.77 -43.21 2.42
N THR A 51 -22.50 -43.48 2.70
CA THR A 51 -21.45 -43.65 1.68
C THR A 51 -21.66 -45.05 1.07
N PRO A 52 -21.43 -45.28 -0.25
CA PRO A 52 -20.06 -45.45 -0.72
C PRO A 52 -19.74 -44.98 -2.16
N SER A 53 -18.41 -44.86 -2.38
CA SER A 53 -17.65 -44.94 -3.64
C SER A 53 -17.76 -43.83 -4.72
N PRO A 54 -16.61 -43.23 -5.11
CA PRO A 54 -16.50 -42.43 -6.33
C PRO A 54 -16.17 -43.31 -7.54
N PRO A 55 -16.79 -43.08 -8.72
CA PRO A 55 -16.20 -43.51 -9.97
C PRO A 55 -15.40 -42.36 -10.61
N ALA A 56 -14.14 -42.68 -10.87
CA ALA A 56 -13.41 -42.35 -12.10
C ALA A 56 -13.35 -40.88 -12.54
N ALA A 57 -12.17 -40.29 -12.32
CA ALA A 57 -11.65 -39.26 -13.19
C ALA A 57 -11.54 -39.79 -14.63
N PRO A 58 -12.06 -39.09 -15.64
CA PRO A 58 -11.65 -39.34 -17.02
C PRO A 58 -10.33 -38.63 -17.27
N ALA A 59 -9.24 -39.39 -17.22
CA ALA A 59 -8.02 -39.03 -17.92
C ALA A 59 -8.35 -38.95 -19.42
N SER A 60 -8.31 -37.76 -20.00
CA SER A 60 -8.31 -37.62 -21.45
C SER A 60 -6.87 -37.75 -21.98
N PRO A 61 -6.66 -38.59 -23.00
CA PRO A 61 -5.41 -38.71 -23.73
C PRO A 61 -5.31 -37.57 -24.76
N LEU A 62 -4.27 -37.63 -25.61
CA LEU A 62 -3.88 -36.74 -26.72
C LEU A 62 -2.62 -35.94 -26.36
N GLN A 63 -1.43 -36.51 -26.57
CA GLN A 63 -0.72 -36.72 -27.85
C GLN A 63 -0.11 -35.44 -28.45
N TRP A 64 1.22 -35.52 -28.62
CA TRP A 64 2.11 -34.85 -29.57
C TRP A 64 2.56 -33.40 -29.34
N PRO A 65 3.70 -32.97 -29.95
CA PRO A 65 5.02 -33.61 -30.09
C PRO A 65 6.11 -32.86 -29.31
N VAL A 66 7.18 -33.59 -29.00
CA VAL A 66 8.51 -33.07 -28.70
C VAL A 66 8.97 -32.16 -29.86
N PRO A 67 9.47 -30.93 -29.61
CA PRO A 67 10.04 -30.10 -30.65
C PRO A 67 11.31 -30.76 -31.21
N PRO A 68 11.50 -30.77 -32.54
CA PRO A 68 12.69 -31.35 -33.14
C PRO A 68 13.93 -30.56 -32.74
N LEU A 69 14.97 -31.34 -32.51
CA LEU A 69 16.38 -31.00 -32.45
C LEU A 69 16.71 -29.79 -33.33
N PHE A 70 17.25 -28.75 -32.71
CA PHE A 70 18.01 -27.73 -33.42
C PHE A 70 19.17 -28.44 -34.14
N GLU A 71 19.08 -28.56 -35.46
CA GLU A 71 20.26 -28.81 -36.29
C GLU A 71 20.90 -27.46 -36.60
N PRO A 72 22.09 -27.14 -36.04
CA PRO A 72 22.87 -26.03 -36.53
C PRO A 72 23.43 -26.40 -37.90
N ILE A 73 22.86 -25.75 -38.92
CA ILE A 73 23.55 -25.11 -40.04
C ILE A 73 24.65 -25.96 -40.70
N THR A 74 24.27 -26.57 -41.82
CA THR A 74 24.99 -26.48 -43.10
C THR A 74 26.50 -26.27 -43.01
N SER A 75 27.24 -27.35 -42.71
CA SER A 75 28.66 -27.41 -43.01
C SER A 75 28.83 -27.46 -44.53
N PHE A 76 28.99 -26.29 -45.15
CA PHE A 76 29.54 -26.16 -46.49
C PHE A 76 30.89 -26.91 -46.54
N PRO A 77 31.11 -27.85 -47.48
CA PRO A 77 32.44 -28.41 -47.65
C PRO A 77 33.38 -27.30 -48.15
N PRO A 78 34.65 -27.28 -47.71
CA PRO A 78 35.62 -26.33 -48.24
C PRO A 78 35.78 -26.54 -49.75
N PRO A 79 35.98 -25.48 -50.55
CA PRO A 79 36.21 -25.61 -51.98
C PRO A 79 37.48 -26.45 -52.22
N PRO A 80 37.50 -27.32 -53.24
CA PRO A 80 38.69 -28.07 -53.58
C PRO A 80 39.83 -27.09 -53.92
N PRO A 81 41.08 -27.39 -53.52
CA PRO A 81 42.22 -26.59 -53.95
C PRO A 81 42.26 -26.55 -55.49
N PRO A 82 42.62 -25.42 -56.12
CA PRO A 82 42.75 -25.35 -57.56
C PRO A 82 43.76 -26.39 -58.00
N LEU A 83 43.33 -27.23 -58.94
CA LEU A 83 44.16 -28.18 -59.67
C LEU A 83 45.37 -27.40 -60.21
N VAL A 84 46.55 -27.63 -59.63
CA VAL A 84 47.80 -27.10 -60.16
C VAL A 84 48.09 -27.92 -61.41
N GLU A 85 47.58 -27.45 -62.54
CA GLU A 85 48.02 -27.87 -63.86
C GLU A 85 49.51 -27.54 -63.98
N PRO A 86 50.40 -28.51 -64.26
CA PRO A 86 51.82 -28.21 -64.41
C PRO A 86 51.98 -27.37 -65.67
N VAL A 87 52.11 -26.07 -65.47
CA VAL A 87 52.50 -25.10 -66.50
C VAL A 87 53.81 -25.59 -67.09
N ALA A 88 53.74 -26.05 -68.35
CA ALA A 88 54.91 -26.38 -69.14
C ALA A 88 55.87 -25.18 -69.13
N PRO A 89 57.19 -25.39 -68.94
CA PRO A 89 58.14 -24.29 -68.98
C PRO A 89 58.10 -23.60 -70.37
N PRO A 90 58.16 -22.26 -70.43
CA PRO A 90 58.14 -21.56 -71.70
C PRO A 90 59.36 -21.96 -72.52
N ALA A 91 59.11 -22.36 -73.77
CA ALA A 91 60.15 -22.60 -74.76
C ALA A 91 61.07 -21.35 -74.85
N PRO A 92 62.40 -21.54 -74.91
CA PRO A 92 63.31 -20.42 -74.97
C PRO A 92 63.09 -19.65 -76.29
N PRO A 93 63.15 -18.30 -76.28
CA PRO A 93 63.05 -17.52 -77.50
C PRO A 93 64.25 -17.86 -78.40
N HIS A 94 63.95 -18.61 -79.46
CA HIS A 94 64.86 -18.78 -80.58
C HIS A 94 65.06 -17.43 -81.26
N GLY A 95 66.24 -16.86 -81.07
CA GLY A 95 66.72 -15.77 -81.92
C GLY A 95 67.24 -14.58 -81.14
N PHE A 96 68.45 -14.69 -80.59
CA PHE A 96 69.29 -13.53 -80.35
C PHE A 96 70.67 -13.79 -80.97
N LYS A 97 70.87 -13.26 -82.17
CA LYS A 97 72.16 -13.29 -82.87
C LYS A 97 73.06 -12.21 -82.26
N GLY A 98 74.22 -12.63 -81.77
CA GLY A 98 75.39 -11.78 -81.54
C GLY A 98 75.29 -10.84 -80.35
N VAL A 99 75.34 -11.39 -79.13
CA VAL A 99 75.66 -10.64 -77.91
C VAL A 99 76.67 -11.47 -77.13
N GLY A 100 77.69 -10.84 -76.55
CA GLY A 100 78.77 -11.56 -75.87
C GLY A 100 78.21 -12.41 -74.72
N MET A 101 78.84 -13.55 -74.43
CA MET A 101 78.46 -14.43 -73.31
C MET A 101 78.30 -13.65 -71.99
N PHE A 102 79.10 -12.60 -71.81
CA PHE A 102 79.05 -11.68 -70.67
C PHE A 102 77.74 -10.88 -70.56
N ASP A 103 77.17 -10.41 -71.67
CA ASP A 103 75.91 -9.65 -71.68
C ASP A 103 74.70 -10.54 -71.36
N PHE A 104 74.74 -11.82 -71.78
CA PHE A 104 73.71 -12.81 -71.43
C PHE A 104 73.72 -13.14 -69.93
N PHE A 105 74.89 -13.32 -69.33
CA PHE A 105 75.01 -13.53 -67.89
C PHE A 105 74.56 -12.29 -67.09
N SER A 106 74.89 -11.09 -67.57
CA SER A 106 74.44 -9.83 -66.95
C SER A 106 72.90 -9.70 -66.96
N PHE A 107 72.26 -9.98 -68.10
CA PHE A 107 70.80 -9.96 -68.23
C PHE A 107 70.11 -10.98 -67.31
N LEU A 108 70.66 -12.20 -67.20
CA LEU A 108 70.12 -13.23 -66.31
C LEU A 108 70.24 -12.83 -64.83
N MET A 109 71.33 -12.17 -64.44
CA MET A 109 71.52 -11.64 -63.09
C MET A 109 70.55 -10.50 -62.77
N ILE A 110 70.33 -9.56 -63.70
CA ILE A 110 69.36 -8.45 -63.53
C ILE A 110 67.94 -9.01 -63.34
N HIS A 111 67.51 -9.92 -64.21
CA HIS A 111 66.19 -10.55 -64.08
C HIS A 111 66.00 -11.32 -62.78
N ARG A 112 67.06 -11.96 -62.27
CA ARG A 112 67.02 -12.65 -60.97
C ARG A 112 66.83 -11.66 -59.82
N VAL A 113 67.57 -10.56 -59.82
CA VAL A 113 67.44 -9.49 -58.82
C VAL A 113 66.05 -8.85 -58.89
N GLU A 114 65.53 -8.60 -60.09
CA GLU A 114 64.18 -8.06 -60.28
C GLU A 114 63.10 -9.04 -59.83
N ALA A 115 63.23 -10.34 -60.12
CA ALA A 115 62.30 -11.36 -59.64
C ALA A 115 62.35 -11.53 -58.12
N GLU A 116 63.55 -11.49 -57.51
CA GLU A 116 63.71 -11.50 -56.05
C GLU A 116 63.11 -10.24 -55.41
N LYS A 117 63.30 -9.05 -56.01
CA LYS A 117 62.66 -7.80 -55.58
C LYS A 117 61.14 -7.86 -55.71
N ALA A 118 60.62 -8.42 -56.80
CA ALA A 118 59.18 -8.61 -57.01
C ALA A 118 58.58 -9.55 -55.97
N ARG A 119 59.23 -10.69 -55.67
CA ARG A 119 58.81 -11.62 -54.61
C ARG A 119 58.84 -10.96 -53.23
N ALA A 120 59.91 -10.23 -52.90
CA ALA A 120 60.01 -9.50 -51.64
C ALA A 120 58.91 -8.45 -51.50
N SER A 121 58.59 -7.70 -52.56
CA SER A 121 57.49 -6.73 -52.55
C SER A 121 56.12 -7.39 -52.43
N ALA A 122 55.88 -8.51 -53.12
CA ALA A 122 54.64 -9.25 -53.05
C ALA A 122 54.42 -9.84 -51.64
N GLN A 123 55.48 -10.37 -51.03
CA GLN A 123 55.45 -10.86 -49.65
C GLN A 123 55.17 -9.73 -48.66
N ALA A 124 55.86 -8.59 -48.78
CA ALA A 124 55.62 -7.43 -47.92
C ALA A 124 54.18 -6.90 -48.05
N HIS A 125 53.60 -6.88 -49.25
CA HIS A 125 52.20 -6.50 -49.44
C HIS A 125 51.22 -7.54 -48.88
N ALA A 126 51.52 -8.83 -48.98
CA ALA A 126 50.69 -9.89 -48.42
C ALA A 126 50.70 -9.84 -46.88
N GLU A 127 51.88 -9.64 -46.27
CA GLU A 127 52.04 -9.46 -44.83
C GLU A 127 51.32 -8.20 -44.33
N ALA A 128 51.51 -7.06 -45.00
CA ALA A 128 50.81 -5.82 -44.65
C ALA A 128 49.28 -5.96 -44.78
N LYS A 129 48.79 -6.62 -45.83
CA LYS A 129 47.35 -6.88 -46.00
C LYS A 129 46.82 -7.81 -44.91
N SER A 130 47.56 -8.86 -44.55
CA SER A 130 47.20 -9.78 -43.47
C SER A 130 47.12 -9.06 -42.12
N GLN A 131 48.11 -8.22 -41.82
CA GLN A 131 48.15 -7.43 -40.58
C GLN A 131 46.98 -6.45 -40.50
N VAL A 132 46.72 -5.69 -41.57
CA VAL A 132 45.58 -4.76 -41.64
C VAL A 132 44.26 -5.53 -41.51
N HIS A 133 44.12 -6.67 -42.19
CA HIS A 133 42.91 -7.50 -42.10
C HIS A 133 42.70 -8.05 -40.67
N GLY A 134 43.77 -8.47 -40.00
CA GLY A 134 43.74 -8.92 -38.61
C GLY A 134 43.29 -7.82 -37.65
N GLU A 135 43.88 -6.63 -37.74
CA GLU A 135 43.51 -5.48 -36.89
C GLU A 135 42.08 -5.00 -37.15
N VAL A 136 41.66 -4.91 -38.41
CA VAL A 136 40.28 -4.54 -38.76
C VAL A 136 39.28 -5.56 -38.23
N SER A 137 39.60 -6.86 -38.35
CA SER A 137 38.75 -7.92 -37.81
C SER A 137 38.66 -7.86 -36.28
N ARG A 138 39.78 -7.58 -35.60
CA ARG A 138 39.83 -7.40 -34.14
C ARG A 138 38.98 -6.22 -33.70
N LEU A 139 39.19 -5.04 -34.29
CA LEU A 139 38.44 -3.83 -33.94
C LEU A 139 36.94 -3.97 -34.23
N LEU A 140 36.56 -4.60 -35.36
CA LEU A 140 35.16 -4.88 -35.66
C LEU A 140 34.53 -5.85 -34.64
N SER A 141 35.30 -6.84 -34.18
CA SER A 141 34.82 -7.79 -33.16
C SER A 141 34.61 -7.09 -31.81
N GLU A 142 35.52 -6.22 -31.41
CA GLU A 142 35.43 -5.42 -30.18
C GLU A 142 34.27 -4.43 -30.25
N GLN A 143 34.13 -3.71 -31.37
CA GLN A 143 33.02 -2.80 -31.59
C GLN A 143 31.67 -3.55 -31.54
N ARG A 144 31.57 -4.73 -32.16
CA ARG A 144 30.36 -5.54 -32.14
C ARG A 144 30.03 -6.00 -30.72
N ALA A 145 31.02 -6.44 -29.95
CA ALA A 145 30.84 -6.85 -28.55
C ALA A 145 30.39 -5.67 -27.67
N ALA A 146 31.04 -4.51 -27.81
CA ALA A 146 30.68 -3.30 -27.06
C ALA A 146 29.27 -2.81 -27.40
N VAL A 147 28.90 -2.82 -28.69
CA VAL A 147 27.53 -2.47 -29.11
C VAL A 147 26.53 -3.47 -28.55
N GLN A 148 26.82 -4.77 -28.60
CA GLN A 148 25.95 -5.80 -28.05
C GLN A 148 25.75 -5.64 -26.54
N GLU A 149 26.80 -5.37 -25.78
CA GLU A 149 26.72 -5.10 -24.34
C GLU A 149 25.92 -3.83 -24.04
N SER A 150 26.15 -2.76 -24.80
CA SER A 150 25.41 -1.50 -24.63
C SER A 150 23.91 -1.68 -24.89
N LEU A 151 23.54 -2.47 -25.91
CA LEU A 151 22.15 -2.81 -26.21
C LEU A 151 21.53 -3.68 -25.12
N GLN A 152 22.27 -4.69 -24.64
CA GLN A 152 21.82 -5.51 -23.50
C GLN A 152 21.58 -4.65 -22.26
N GLN A 153 22.48 -3.72 -21.97
CA GLN A 153 22.34 -2.82 -20.82
C GLN A 153 21.16 -1.85 -21.00
N ALA A 154 20.95 -1.31 -22.20
CA ALA A 154 19.82 -0.44 -22.51
C ALA A 154 18.48 -1.17 -22.32
N PHE A 155 18.37 -2.41 -22.83
CA PHE A 155 17.19 -3.24 -22.66
C PHE A 155 16.87 -3.54 -21.19
N ILE A 156 17.88 -3.89 -20.40
CA ILE A 156 17.71 -4.13 -18.95
C ILE A 156 17.22 -2.85 -18.26
N ARG A 157 17.81 -1.70 -18.56
CA ARG A 157 17.40 -0.41 -17.99
C ARG A 157 15.98 -0.04 -18.35
N GLU A 158 15.59 -0.23 -19.61
CA GLU A 158 14.23 0.05 -20.09
C GLU A 158 13.21 -0.86 -19.40
N ARG A 159 13.52 -2.15 -19.27
CA ARG A 159 12.66 -3.10 -18.54
C ARG A 159 12.47 -2.70 -17.08
N ILE A 160 13.55 -2.35 -16.38
CA ILE A 160 13.48 -1.90 -14.98
C ILE A 160 12.64 -0.63 -14.90
N ALA A 161 12.87 0.35 -15.79
CA ALA A 161 12.10 1.59 -15.80
C ALA A 161 10.60 1.34 -16.03
N ALA A 162 10.23 0.42 -16.93
CA ALA A 162 8.85 0.07 -17.20
C ALA A 162 8.19 -0.69 -16.02
N GLU A 163 8.91 -1.59 -15.36
CA GLU A 163 8.44 -2.29 -14.16
C GLU A 163 8.27 -1.31 -12.98
N ASP A 164 9.22 -0.40 -12.81
CA ASP A 164 9.16 0.69 -11.83
C ASP A 164 7.97 1.63 -12.07
N GLU A 165 7.72 2.03 -13.31
CA GLU A 165 6.57 2.88 -13.66
C GLU A 165 5.26 2.17 -13.36
N LYS A 166 5.13 0.88 -13.72
CA LYS A 166 3.96 0.07 -13.39
C LYS A 166 3.76 -0.06 -11.88
N LEU A 167 4.83 -0.28 -11.12
CA LEU A 167 4.76 -0.36 -9.66
C LEU A 167 4.32 0.97 -9.06
N ARG A 168 4.87 2.10 -9.53
CA ARG A 168 4.46 3.45 -9.11
C ARG A 168 2.99 3.70 -9.43
N ALA A 169 2.53 3.37 -10.63
CA ALA A 169 1.13 3.51 -11.01
C ALA A 169 0.20 2.66 -10.12
N HIS A 170 0.61 1.42 -9.80
CA HIS A 170 -0.14 0.56 -8.89
C HIS A 170 -0.21 1.13 -7.48
N LEU A 171 0.92 1.63 -6.95
CA LEU A 171 0.99 2.25 -5.63
C LEU A 171 0.11 3.50 -5.55
N LEU A 172 0.14 4.37 -6.56
CA LEU A 172 -0.73 5.56 -6.61
C LEU A 172 -2.22 5.20 -6.68
N ALA A 173 -2.58 4.17 -7.45
CA ALA A 173 -3.95 3.69 -7.49
C ALA A 173 -4.40 3.15 -6.12
N LYS A 174 -3.56 2.35 -5.45
CA LYS A 174 -3.81 1.85 -4.09
C LYS A 174 -3.93 2.99 -3.08
N GLU A 175 -3.07 4.00 -3.16
CA GLU A 175 -3.12 5.18 -2.29
C GLU A 175 -4.42 5.98 -2.51
N ALA A 176 -4.86 6.15 -3.75
CA ALA A 176 -6.11 6.82 -4.06
C ALA A 176 -7.33 6.07 -3.49
N ASP A 177 -7.33 4.74 -3.57
CA ASP A 177 -8.41 3.93 -3.01
C ASP A 177 -8.42 3.93 -1.48
N LEU A 178 -7.25 3.83 -0.84
CA LEU A 178 -7.12 3.99 0.61
C LEU A 178 -7.58 5.37 1.07
N LYS A 179 -7.25 6.44 0.34
CA LYS A 179 -7.74 7.80 0.62
C LYS A 179 -9.26 7.92 0.53
N LYS A 180 -9.90 7.25 -0.45
CA LYS A 180 -11.37 7.22 -0.53
C LYS A 180 -11.98 6.51 0.68
N GLN A 181 -11.40 5.39 1.11
CA GLN A 181 -11.85 4.66 2.29
C GLN A 181 -11.67 5.49 3.56
N ASP A 182 -10.52 6.12 3.75
CA ASP A 182 -10.27 7.01 4.90
C ASP A 182 -11.27 8.17 4.93
N ALA A 183 -11.49 8.83 3.79
CA ALA A 183 -12.48 9.90 3.68
C ALA A 183 -13.90 9.40 4.04
N PHE A 184 -14.28 8.23 3.55
CA PHE A 184 -15.58 7.62 3.87
C PHE A 184 -15.73 7.35 5.37
N TYR A 185 -14.77 6.69 6.00
CA TYR A 185 -14.84 6.39 7.43
C TYR A 185 -14.76 7.64 8.30
N ARG A 186 -13.92 8.61 7.92
CA ARG A 186 -13.85 9.91 8.59
C ARG A 186 -15.18 10.64 8.52
N GLU A 187 -15.86 10.62 7.38
CA GLU A 187 -17.19 11.24 7.25
C GLU A 187 -18.24 10.53 8.13
N GLN A 188 -18.22 9.19 8.20
CA GLN A 188 -19.11 8.45 9.09
C GLN A 188 -18.88 8.79 10.57
N VAL A 189 -17.62 8.90 10.99
CA VAL A 189 -17.25 9.30 12.34
C VAL A 189 -17.72 10.73 12.60
N ALA A 190 -17.42 11.67 11.72
CA ALA A 190 -17.83 13.07 11.87
C ALA A 190 -19.37 13.21 11.97
N ARG A 191 -20.12 12.46 11.15
CA ARG A 191 -21.59 12.46 11.20
C ARG A 191 -22.13 11.86 12.50
N LEU A 192 -21.47 10.82 13.02
CA LEU A 192 -21.84 10.21 14.29
C LEU A 192 -21.54 11.15 15.46
N GLU A 193 -20.36 11.78 15.46
CA GLU A 193 -19.95 12.79 16.45
C GLU A 193 -20.89 14.00 16.43
N GLU A 194 -21.26 14.49 15.25
CA GLU A 194 -22.22 15.58 15.10
C GLU A 194 -23.56 15.22 15.73
N ARG A 195 -24.15 14.08 15.33
CA ARG A 195 -25.44 13.62 15.88
C ARG A 195 -25.37 13.38 17.38
N SER A 196 -24.27 12.79 17.86
CA SER A 196 -24.00 12.59 19.28
C SER A 196 -23.96 13.93 20.02
N SER A 197 -23.22 14.91 19.50
CA SER A 197 -23.14 16.25 20.10
C SER A 197 -24.49 16.96 20.13
N GLN A 198 -25.29 16.85 19.08
CA GLN A 198 -26.64 17.41 19.03
C GLN A 198 -27.55 16.75 20.08
N PHE A 199 -27.48 15.42 20.19
CA PHE A 199 -28.21 14.69 21.21
C PHE A 199 -27.83 15.15 22.62
N TYR A 200 -26.53 15.27 22.93
CA TYR A 200 -26.08 15.77 24.23
C TYR A 200 -26.53 17.21 24.51
N LYS A 201 -26.44 18.11 23.53
CA LYS A 201 -26.90 19.51 23.67
C LYS A 201 -28.38 19.59 24.02
N VAL A 202 -29.23 18.99 23.17
CA VAL A 202 -30.69 18.99 23.38
C VAL A 202 -31.06 18.29 24.69
N THR A 203 -30.38 17.21 25.03
CA THR A 203 -30.60 16.49 26.28
C THR A 203 -30.28 17.37 27.48
N THR A 204 -29.11 18.01 27.50
CA THR A 204 -28.70 18.91 28.57
C THR A 204 -29.63 20.11 28.69
N GLU A 205 -30.03 20.73 27.57
CA GLU A 205 -30.99 21.84 27.54
C GLU A 205 -32.35 21.43 28.11
N ASN A 206 -32.88 20.27 27.72
CA ASN A 206 -34.14 19.76 28.26
C ASN A 206 -34.04 19.45 29.76
N PHE A 207 -32.92 18.90 30.22
CA PHE A 207 -32.70 18.66 31.65
C PHE A 207 -32.67 19.95 32.46
N HIS A 208 -31.92 20.97 32.01
CA HIS A 208 -31.87 22.26 32.69
C HIS A 208 -33.23 22.94 32.69
N LYS A 209 -33.93 22.94 31.54
CA LYS A 209 -35.28 23.50 31.44
C LYS A 209 -36.26 22.79 32.37
N ALA A 210 -36.20 21.46 32.47
CA ALA A 210 -37.03 20.70 33.40
C ALA A 210 -36.67 21.00 34.86
N ALA A 211 -35.38 21.08 35.18
CA ALA A 211 -34.89 21.45 36.50
C ALA A 211 -35.35 22.86 36.89
N ASP A 212 -35.28 23.82 35.98
CA ASP A 212 -35.76 25.20 36.20
C ASP A 212 -37.27 25.25 36.38
N GLN A 213 -38.04 24.48 35.59
CA GLN A 213 -39.49 24.40 35.76
C GLN A 213 -39.88 23.81 37.11
N VAL A 214 -39.19 22.74 37.55
CA VAL A 214 -39.39 22.17 38.88
C VAL A 214 -38.96 23.17 39.95
N ASN A 215 -37.81 23.82 39.80
CA ASN A 215 -37.32 24.81 40.74
C ASN A 215 -38.24 26.04 40.81
N ALA A 216 -38.89 26.46 39.73
CA ALA A 216 -39.85 27.56 39.73
C ALA A 216 -41.14 27.20 40.47
N LYS A 217 -41.67 25.98 40.23
CA LYS A 217 -42.91 25.49 40.87
C LYS A 217 -42.70 25.09 42.33
N PHE A 218 -41.51 24.55 42.63
CA PHE A 218 -41.10 24.05 43.93
C PHE A 218 -39.92 24.86 44.47
N ARG A 219 -39.86 26.17 44.23
CA ARG A 219 -38.96 27.05 44.98
C ARG A 219 -39.33 26.82 46.43
N ARG A 220 -38.56 25.97 47.09
CA ARG A 220 -38.76 25.62 48.48
C ARG A 220 -38.65 26.94 49.18
N TYR A 221 -39.79 27.42 49.67
CA TYR A 221 -39.94 28.55 50.56
C TYR A 221 -38.57 29.02 51.03
N GLU A 222 -38.15 30.23 50.63
CA GLU A 222 -37.12 30.92 51.39
C GLU A 222 -37.62 30.86 52.83
N ALA A 223 -37.05 29.95 53.62
CA ALA A 223 -37.44 29.72 54.98
C ALA A 223 -36.88 30.91 55.73
N TYR A 224 -37.59 32.04 55.65
CA TYR A 224 -37.22 33.24 56.33
C TYR A 224 -37.29 32.91 57.83
N PRO A 225 -36.16 32.90 58.54
CA PRO A 225 -36.16 32.53 59.94
C PRO A 225 -37.03 33.54 60.69
N VAL A 226 -38.16 33.06 61.21
CA VAL A 226 -39.12 33.93 61.90
C VAL A 226 -38.47 34.45 63.18
N CYS A 227 -38.56 35.75 63.40
CA CYS A 227 -37.92 36.46 64.52
C CYS A 227 -36.38 36.50 64.49
N ALA A 228 -35.73 36.28 63.34
CA ALA A 228 -34.27 36.27 63.22
C ALA A 228 -33.59 37.54 63.74
N ASP A 229 -34.15 38.71 63.43
CA ASP A 229 -33.57 40.00 63.85
C ASP A 229 -33.63 40.17 65.38
N LEU A 230 -34.72 39.72 66.01
CA LEU A 230 -34.86 39.72 67.48
C LEU A 230 -33.97 38.66 68.13
N GLN A 231 -33.77 37.53 67.45
CA GLN A 231 -32.83 36.49 67.87
C GLN A 231 -31.38 37.00 67.83
N GLU A 232 -31.02 37.79 66.83
CA GLU A 232 -29.71 38.43 66.78
C GLU A 232 -29.56 39.47 67.91
N GLN A 233 -30.54 40.37 68.08
CA GLN A 233 -30.52 41.41 69.12
C GLN A 233 -30.41 40.86 70.54
N ILE A 234 -31.15 39.78 70.86
CA ILE A 234 -31.10 39.19 72.20
C ILE A 234 -29.75 38.51 72.46
N LEU A 235 -29.20 37.81 71.46
CA LEU A 235 -27.89 37.17 71.57
C LEU A 235 -26.77 38.20 71.74
N THR A 236 -26.85 39.33 71.03
CA THR A 236 -25.91 40.45 71.19
C THR A 236 -26.03 41.07 72.58
N CYS A 237 -27.24 41.36 73.05
CA CYS A 237 -27.45 41.96 74.37
C CYS A 237 -26.89 41.08 75.50
N TYR A 238 -27.08 39.76 75.46
CA TYR A 238 -26.54 38.86 76.48
C TYR A 238 -25.01 38.76 76.46
N LYS A 239 -24.39 38.88 75.28
CA LYS A 239 -22.92 38.93 75.16
C LYS A 239 -22.36 40.20 75.79
N GLU A 240 -23.05 41.33 75.65
CA GLU A 240 -22.62 42.62 76.20
C GLU A 240 -22.93 42.76 77.71
N ASN A 241 -23.92 42.01 78.22
CA ASN A 241 -24.43 42.13 79.59
C ASN A 241 -24.28 40.81 80.38
N VAL A 242 -23.08 40.22 80.37
CA VAL A 242 -22.78 38.97 81.10
C VAL A 242 -23.05 39.13 82.60
N GLY A 243 -23.87 38.24 83.17
CA GLY A 243 -24.28 38.27 84.57
C GLY A 243 -25.38 39.29 84.91
N LYS A 244 -25.81 40.12 83.94
CA LYS A 244 -26.88 41.14 84.11
C LYS A 244 -28.03 40.90 83.12
N THR A 245 -28.51 39.67 83.04
CA THR A 245 -29.51 39.23 82.04
C THR A 245 -30.83 40.00 82.08
N LEU A 246 -31.18 40.58 83.24
CA LEU A 246 -32.38 41.42 83.40
C LEU A 246 -32.37 42.68 82.52
N HIS A 247 -31.20 43.20 82.11
CA HIS A 247 -31.12 44.34 81.18
C HIS A 247 -31.63 43.98 79.77
N CYS A 248 -31.56 42.71 79.39
CA CYS A 248 -32.07 42.21 78.11
C CYS A 248 -33.53 41.74 78.17
N SER A 249 -34.20 41.92 79.32
CA SER A 249 -35.57 41.42 79.58
C SER A 249 -36.60 41.94 78.57
N ASN A 250 -36.48 43.20 78.14
CA ASN A 250 -37.40 43.78 77.15
C ASN A 250 -37.24 43.09 75.77
N ILE A 251 -36.00 42.88 75.32
CA ILE A 251 -35.71 42.21 74.04
C ILE A 251 -36.15 40.73 74.12
N ALA A 252 -35.92 40.07 75.26
CA ALA A 252 -36.39 38.71 75.51
C ALA A 252 -37.92 38.59 75.46
N ALA A 253 -38.64 39.53 76.05
CA ALA A 253 -40.10 39.58 76.00
C ALA A 253 -40.61 39.75 74.55
N ARG A 254 -40.00 40.66 73.78
CA ARG A 254 -40.35 40.87 72.36
C ARG A 254 -40.06 39.63 71.50
N TYR A 255 -38.92 38.97 71.72
CA TYR A 255 -38.59 37.72 71.02
C TYR A 255 -39.61 36.62 71.31
N LEU A 256 -39.95 36.41 72.59
CA LEU A 256 -40.96 35.42 72.99
C LEU A 256 -42.34 35.74 72.40
N GLN A 257 -42.73 37.02 72.37
CA GLN A 257 -43.98 37.45 71.74
C GLN A 257 -43.99 37.12 70.25
N CYS A 258 -42.93 37.47 69.52
CA CYS A 258 -42.80 37.16 68.10
C CYS A 258 -42.90 35.65 67.83
N VAL A 259 -42.24 34.81 68.65
CA VAL A 259 -42.31 33.34 68.52
C VAL A 259 -43.73 32.82 68.77
N ASN A 260 -44.43 33.36 69.76
CA ASN A 260 -45.80 32.95 70.08
C ASN A 260 -46.81 33.37 69.01
N ASP A 261 -46.67 34.59 68.48
CA ASP A 261 -47.51 35.08 67.39
C ASP A 261 -47.28 34.26 66.12
N ALA A 262 -46.03 33.94 65.82
CA ALA A 262 -45.68 33.06 64.70
C ALA A 262 -46.30 31.65 64.86
N LYS A 263 -46.23 31.07 66.05
CA LYS A 263 -46.87 29.77 66.36
C LYS A 263 -48.39 29.84 66.17
N GLN A 264 -49.04 30.87 66.70
CA GLN A 264 -50.49 31.05 66.57
C GLN A 264 -50.92 31.28 65.11
N ASN A 265 -50.15 32.04 64.34
CA ASN A 265 -50.45 32.31 62.94
C ASN A 265 -50.29 31.05 62.05
N LYS A 266 -49.26 30.22 62.30
CA LYS A 266 -49.08 28.93 61.61
C LYS A 266 -50.25 27.95 61.86
N LEU A 267 -50.84 27.96 63.05
CA LEU A 267 -52.00 27.11 63.39
C LEU A 267 -53.30 27.56 62.70
N LYS A 268 -53.40 28.83 62.29
CA LYS A 268 -54.60 29.40 61.64
C LYS A 268 -54.59 29.32 60.12
N THR A 269 -53.42 29.21 59.49
CA THR A 269 -53.25 29.19 58.01
C THR A 269 -53.00 27.80 57.42
N GLY A 270 -52.93 26.75 58.24
CA GLY A 270 -52.82 25.36 57.79
C GLY A 270 -54.20 24.71 57.61
N GLY A 271 -54.85 24.98 56.48
CA GLY A 271 -56.05 24.30 55.98
C GLY A 271 -55.90 23.99 54.50
#